data_AF-A0A4Q3CUN6-F1
#
_entry.id   AF-A0A4Q3CUN6-F1
#
_cell.length_a   1.000
_cell.length_b   1.000
_cell.length_c   1.000
_cell.angle_alpha   90.00
_cell.angle_beta   90.00
_cell.angle_gamma   90.00
#
_symmetry.space_group_name_H-M   'P 1'
#
loop_
_entity.id
_entity.type
_entity.pdbx_description
1 polymer ?
#
loop_
_entity_poly.entity_id
_entity_poly.type
_entity_poly.pdbx_seq_one_letter_code
_entity_poly.pdbx_strand_id
1 'polypeptide(L)'
;MAEKSAFLTCAWGAALQEEAQRLLDRRPGGDVASFSYIAHFTNAPDPGTVEQRPGYRMDIVNGKVRVRLGIDERERANAMLVMDHDAAHATLTVRSGPEMDDLARLAFDQGKRRLDGSYDAMPLDLSALHDAMLERTSVIIPLGSPPRRNGEEALHADADGAVPDA
;
A
#
# COMPACT_ATOMS: atom_id res chain seq x y z
N MET A 1 -20.04 -3.45 -0.39
CA MET A 1 -19.29 -2.31 0.16
C MET A 1 -17.85 -2.74 0.24
N ALA A 2 -16.95 -2.12 -0.52
CA ALA A 2 -15.53 -2.45 -0.52
C ALA A 2 -14.98 -2.20 0.89
N GLU A 3 -14.39 -3.23 1.51
CA GLU A 3 -13.66 -3.07 2.76
C GLU A 3 -12.61 -1.97 2.57
N LYS A 4 -12.68 -0.94 3.40
CA LYS A 4 -11.76 0.20 3.33
C LYS A 4 -10.38 -0.32 3.70
N SER A 5 -9.53 -0.49 2.69
CA SER A 5 -8.11 -0.72 2.88
C SER A 5 -7.55 0.30 3.87
N ALA A 6 -6.62 -0.15 4.73
CA ALA A 6 -5.81 0.68 5.62
C ALA A 6 -5.08 1.83 4.91
N PHE A 7 -4.89 1.66 3.60
CA PHE A 7 -4.06 2.48 2.76
C PHE A 7 -4.42 3.96 2.84
N LEU A 8 -3.40 4.81 3.01
CA LEU A 8 -3.53 6.27 3.14
C LEU A 8 -4.40 6.75 4.31
N THR A 9 -4.62 5.93 5.34
CA THR A 9 -5.13 6.40 6.64
C THR A 9 -4.00 7.02 7.48
N CYS A 10 -4.33 7.85 8.48
CA CYS A 10 -3.32 8.41 9.39
C CYS A 10 -2.49 7.32 10.09
N ALA A 11 -3.11 6.21 10.46
CA ALA A 11 -2.40 5.06 11.06
C ALA A 11 -1.41 4.43 10.09
N TRP A 12 -1.78 4.31 8.81
CA TRP A 12 -0.88 3.84 7.76
C TRP A 12 0.29 4.80 7.52
N GLY A 13 0.04 6.11 7.50
CA GLY A 13 1.09 7.12 7.37
C GLY A 13 2.09 7.10 8.54
N ALA A 14 1.60 6.94 9.77
CA ALA A 14 2.44 6.79 10.95
C ALA A 14 3.29 5.50 10.88
N ALA A 15 2.68 4.38 10.49
CA ALA A 15 3.41 3.12 10.29
C ALA A 15 4.51 3.26 9.22
N LEU A 16 4.21 3.92 8.09
CA LEU A 16 5.20 4.18 7.04
C LEU A 16 6.39 4.98 7.57
N GLN A 17 6.13 6.03 8.37
CA GLN A 17 7.19 6.84 8.96
C GLN A 17 8.09 6.02 9.88
N GLU A 18 7.49 5.19 10.75
CA GLU A 18 8.22 4.35 11.69
C GLU A 18 9.08 3.29 10.99
N GLU A 19 8.53 2.60 9.99
CA GLU A 19 9.28 1.59 9.23
C GLU A 19 10.40 2.22 8.41
N ALA A 20 10.15 3.36 7.77
CA ALA A 20 11.17 4.10 7.04
C ALA A 20 12.29 4.59 7.97
N GLN A 21 11.95 5.11 9.15
CA GLN A 21 12.96 5.50 10.14
C GLN A 21 13.77 4.29 10.63
N ARG A 22 13.11 3.18 10.94
CA ARG A 22 13.76 1.93 11.38
C ARG A 22 14.74 1.39 10.34
N LEU A 23 14.41 1.48 9.05
CA LEU A 23 15.29 1.07 7.97
C LEU A 23 16.46 2.05 7.77
N LEU A 24 16.20 3.36 7.87
CA LEU A 24 17.23 4.38 7.77
C LEU A 24 18.29 4.25 8.87
N ASP A 25 17.86 3.99 10.11
CA ASP A 25 18.73 3.85 11.28
C ASP A 25 19.72 2.67 11.16
N ARG A 26 19.44 1.69 10.29
CA ARG A 26 20.31 0.53 10.02
C ARG A 26 21.35 0.80 8.94
N ARG A 27 21.25 1.91 8.21
CA ARG A 27 22.14 2.22 7.09
C ARG A 27 23.33 3.05 7.55
N PRO A 28 24.56 2.69 7.15
CA PRO A 28 25.72 3.56 7.32
C PRO A 28 25.48 4.94 6.66
N GLY A 29 25.65 6.02 7.42
CA GLY A 29 25.39 7.40 6.97
C GLY A 29 23.90 7.77 6.91
N GLY A 30 23.00 6.93 7.44
CA GLY A 30 21.57 7.23 7.53
C GLY A 30 21.28 8.49 8.35
N ASP A 31 22.11 8.80 9.35
CA ASP A 31 22.02 9.95 10.26
C ASP A 31 22.26 11.31 9.59
N VAL A 32 22.94 11.33 8.43
CA VAL A 32 23.19 12.54 7.64
C VAL A 32 22.43 12.56 6.31
N ALA A 33 21.61 11.55 6.05
CA ALA A 33 20.91 11.43 4.78
C ALA A 33 19.89 12.56 4.58
N SER A 34 19.74 12.98 3.32
CA SER A 34 18.66 13.86 2.90
C SER A 34 18.09 13.45 1.54
N PHE A 35 16.77 13.33 1.48
CA PHE A 35 16.04 12.97 0.28
C PHE A 35 14.56 13.32 0.45
N SER A 36 13.88 13.69 -0.63
CA SER A 36 12.43 13.88 -0.65
C SER A 36 11.80 13.00 -1.71
N TYR A 37 10.70 12.34 -1.35
CA TYR A 37 9.96 11.43 -2.20
C TYR A 37 8.46 11.75 -2.14
N ILE A 38 7.79 11.70 -3.30
CA ILE A 38 6.34 11.80 -3.40
C ILE A 38 5.79 10.57 -4.12
N ALA A 39 4.72 9.99 -3.59
CA ALA A 39 3.85 9.07 -4.32
C ALA A 39 2.49 9.74 -4.56
N HIS A 40 2.10 9.89 -5.82
CA HIS A 40 0.83 10.47 -6.27
C HIS A 40 -0.04 9.39 -6.89
N PHE A 41 -1.24 9.19 -6.35
CA PHE A 41 -2.23 8.25 -6.87
C PHE A 41 -3.28 8.96 -7.72
N THR A 42 -3.24 8.71 -9.03
CA THR A 42 -4.23 9.19 -10.00
C THR A 42 -5.45 8.28 -10.03
N ASN A 43 -6.61 8.80 -10.47
CA ASN A 43 -7.88 8.07 -10.55
C ASN A 43 -8.39 7.47 -9.22
N ALA A 44 -7.81 7.88 -8.09
CA ALA A 44 -8.33 7.54 -6.78
C ALA A 44 -9.66 8.29 -6.51
N PRO A 45 -10.56 7.73 -5.68
CA PRO A 45 -11.78 8.42 -5.27
C PRO A 45 -11.46 9.81 -4.71
N ASP A 46 -12.20 10.83 -5.17
CA ASP A 46 -12.01 12.20 -4.67
C ASP A 46 -12.29 12.24 -3.16
N PRO A 47 -11.28 12.57 -2.34
CA PRO A 47 -11.45 12.62 -0.89
C PRO A 47 -12.22 13.88 -0.43
N GLY A 48 -12.52 14.82 -1.34
CA GLY A 48 -13.29 16.03 -1.06
C GLY A 48 -12.50 17.15 -0.37
N THR A 49 -11.23 16.95 -0.02
CA THR A 49 -10.34 17.97 0.55
C THR A 49 -8.90 17.84 0.03
N VAL A 50 -8.18 18.97 -0.10
CA VAL A 50 -6.79 19.00 -0.60
C VAL A 50 -5.83 18.24 0.33
N GLU A 51 -6.05 18.32 1.63
CA GLU A 51 -5.26 17.63 2.67
C GLU A 51 -5.36 16.11 2.60
N GLN A 52 -6.36 15.59 1.89
CA GLN A 52 -6.59 14.16 1.73
C GLN A 52 -6.29 13.65 0.33
N ARG A 53 -5.76 14.53 -0.56
CA ARG A 53 -5.47 14.15 -1.95
C ARG A 53 -4.69 12.84 -2.02
N PRO A 54 -5.04 11.92 -2.95
CA PRO A 54 -4.54 10.56 -2.88
C PRO A 54 -3.03 10.51 -3.13
N GLY A 55 -2.27 10.34 -2.06
CA GLY A 55 -0.82 10.37 -2.11
C GLY A 55 -0.18 10.61 -0.76
N TYR A 56 1.13 10.53 -0.74
CA TYR A 56 1.94 10.90 0.42
C TYR A 56 3.27 11.50 -0.01
N ARG A 57 3.83 12.30 0.88
CA ARG A 57 5.19 12.81 0.82
C ARG A 57 6.01 12.21 1.96
N MET A 58 7.21 11.76 1.64
CA MET A 58 8.22 11.31 2.59
C MET A 58 9.46 12.18 2.45
N ASP A 59 9.82 12.89 3.51
CA ASP A 59 11.04 13.68 3.59
C ASP A 59 12.02 13.05 4.57
N ILE A 60 13.28 13.00 4.17
CA ILE A 60 14.42 12.61 4.97
C ILE A 60 15.31 13.84 5.08
N VAL A 61 15.54 14.32 6.30
CA VAL A 61 16.38 15.49 6.55
C VAL A 61 17.24 15.21 7.78
N ASN A 62 18.56 15.18 7.60
CA ASN A 62 19.53 14.87 8.66
C ASN A 62 19.14 13.59 9.42
N GLY A 63 18.87 12.54 8.65
CA GLY A 63 18.52 11.23 9.19
C GLY A 63 17.17 11.12 9.89
N LYS A 64 16.30 12.13 9.77
CA LYS A 64 14.94 12.09 10.29
C LYS A 64 13.93 11.97 9.17
N VAL A 65 13.09 10.95 9.27
CA VAL A 65 11.97 10.70 8.36
C VAL A 65 10.73 11.45 8.83
N ARG A 66 10.05 12.11 7.90
CA ARG A 66 8.72 12.70 8.08
C ARG A 66 7.80 12.23 6.96
N VAL A 67 6.62 11.74 7.31
CA VAL A 67 5.59 11.37 6.34
C VAL A 67 4.40 12.29 6.49
N ARG A 68 3.89 12.79 5.36
CA ARG A 68 2.67 13.57 5.29
C ARG A 68 1.74 12.96 4.24
N LEU A 69 0.47 12.79 4.60
CA LEU A 69 -0.58 12.39 3.67
C LEU A 69 -1.12 13.63 2.94
N GLY A 70 -1.65 13.41 1.74
CA GLY A 70 -2.07 14.52 0.89
C GLY A 70 -0.89 15.13 0.15
N ILE A 71 -1.10 15.47 -1.11
CA ILE A 71 -0.11 16.14 -1.94
C ILE A 71 -0.77 17.25 -2.76
N ASP A 72 -0.07 18.36 -2.92
CA ASP A 72 -0.42 19.42 -3.87
C ASP A 72 0.23 19.10 -5.23
N GLU A 73 -0.49 19.35 -6.32
CA GLU A 73 -0.04 19.17 -7.72
C GLU A 73 1.26 19.94 -8.04
N ARG A 74 1.51 21.03 -7.31
CA ARG A 74 2.67 21.90 -7.50
C ARG A 74 3.90 21.42 -6.73
N GLU A 75 3.75 20.44 -5.84
CA GLU A 75 4.88 19.94 -5.07
C GLU A 75 5.92 19.27 -5.98
N ARG A 76 7.18 19.37 -5.54
CA ARG A 76 8.33 18.73 -6.17
C ARG A 76 9.17 18.03 -5.11
N ALA A 77 9.86 17.00 -5.55
CA ALA A 77 10.71 16.15 -4.73
C ALA A 77 11.87 15.61 -5.58
N ASN A 78 12.85 14.95 -4.96
CA ASN A 78 13.95 14.31 -5.69
C ASN A 78 13.44 13.18 -6.59
N ALA A 79 12.43 12.45 -6.11
CA ALA A 79 11.67 11.49 -6.89
C ALA A 79 10.17 11.66 -6.65
N MET A 80 9.38 11.60 -7.72
CA MET A 80 7.93 11.59 -7.69
C MET A 80 7.40 10.43 -8.51
N LEU A 81 6.85 9.43 -7.83
CA LEU A 81 6.12 8.32 -8.44
C LEU A 81 4.68 8.76 -8.67
N VAL A 82 4.25 8.80 -9.92
CA VAL A 82 2.84 8.96 -10.28
C VAL A 82 2.31 7.59 -10.69
N MET A 83 1.24 7.14 -10.04
CA MET A 83 0.68 5.82 -10.28
C MET A 83 -0.85 5.86 -10.26
N ASP A 84 -1.51 5.08 -11.10
CA ASP A 84 -2.94 4.83 -11.02
C ASP A 84 -3.28 4.13 -9.70
N HIS A 85 -4.41 4.50 -9.08
CA HIS A 85 -4.79 4.00 -7.77
C HIS A 85 -5.01 2.49 -7.74
N ASP A 86 -5.68 1.92 -8.76
CA ASP A 86 -5.92 0.49 -8.84
C ASP A 86 -4.62 -0.27 -9.08
N ALA A 87 -3.74 0.29 -9.91
CA ALA A 87 -2.40 -0.27 -10.12
C ALA A 87 -1.57 -0.25 -8.82
N ALA A 88 -1.64 0.83 -8.03
CA ALA A 88 -0.97 0.91 -6.74
C ALA A 88 -1.53 -0.13 -5.77
N HIS A 89 -2.86 -0.26 -5.68
CA HIS A 89 -3.50 -1.28 -4.86
C HIS A 89 -3.06 -2.71 -5.22
N ALA A 90 -2.97 -3.03 -6.52
CA ALA A 90 -2.48 -4.33 -6.96
C ALA A 90 -1.05 -4.62 -6.49
N THR A 91 -0.18 -3.62 -6.48
CA THR A 91 1.20 -3.80 -5.98
C THR A 91 1.28 -3.87 -4.46
N LEU A 92 0.40 -3.18 -3.73
CA LEU A 92 0.41 -3.12 -2.26
C LEU A 92 0.08 -4.45 -1.58
N THR A 93 -0.48 -5.42 -2.30
CA THR A 93 -0.85 -6.73 -1.76
C THR A 93 0.17 -7.83 -2.06
N VAL A 94 1.23 -7.53 -2.81
CA VAL A 94 2.21 -8.50 -3.30
C VAL A 94 3.58 -8.19 -2.68
N ARG A 95 4.31 -9.20 -2.21
CA ARG A 95 5.68 -9.01 -1.71
C ARG A 95 6.62 -8.55 -2.83
N SER A 96 7.67 -7.83 -2.46
CA SER A 96 8.73 -7.46 -3.39
C SER A 96 9.33 -8.71 -4.03
N GLY A 97 9.52 -8.65 -5.36
CA GLY A 97 10.01 -9.76 -6.16
C GLY A 97 9.43 -9.75 -7.57
N PRO A 98 9.65 -10.84 -8.35
CA PRO A 98 9.31 -10.87 -9.77
C PRO A 98 7.85 -10.56 -10.08
N GLU A 99 6.91 -11.01 -9.24
CA GLU A 99 5.48 -10.73 -9.44
C GLU A 99 5.16 -9.24 -9.28
N MET A 100 5.72 -8.58 -8.27
CA MET A 100 5.58 -7.13 -8.11
C MET A 100 6.25 -6.38 -9.26
N ASP A 101 7.41 -6.85 -9.73
CA ASP A 101 8.12 -6.26 -10.87
C ASP A 101 7.30 -6.38 -12.17
N ASP A 102 6.62 -7.50 -12.37
CA ASP A 102 5.72 -7.71 -13.50
C ASP A 102 4.50 -6.79 -13.45
N LEU A 103 3.88 -6.62 -12.28
CA LEU A 103 2.79 -5.67 -12.07
C LEU A 103 3.25 -4.22 -12.29
N ALA A 104 4.43 -3.89 -11.78
CA ALA A 104 5.08 -2.59 -11.96
C ALA A 104 5.34 -2.27 -13.44
N ARG A 105 5.86 -3.24 -14.20
CA ARG A 105 6.10 -3.14 -15.63
C ARG A 105 4.79 -3.00 -16.40
N LEU A 106 3.79 -3.83 -16.11
CA LEU A 106 2.48 -3.74 -16.73
C LEU A 106 1.83 -2.37 -16.51
N ALA A 107 1.94 -1.80 -15.31
CA ALA A 107 1.45 -0.46 -15.01
C ALA A 107 2.20 0.61 -15.81
N PHE A 108 3.51 0.47 -16.00
CA PHE A 108 4.29 1.38 -16.84
C PHE A 108 3.87 1.29 -18.31
N ASP A 109 3.77 0.09 -18.87
CA ASP A 109 3.40 -0.16 -20.26
C ASP A 109 1.98 0.36 -20.58
N GLN A 110 1.07 0.33 -19.60
CA GLN A 110 -0.28 0.87 -19.71
C GLN A 110 -0.37 2.40 -19.49
N GLY A 111 0.76 3.09 -19.26
CA GLY A 111 0.78 4.52 -18.94
C GLY A 111 0.18 4.85 -17.56
N LYS A 112 -0.04 3.85 -16.72
CA LYS A 112 -0.57 3.96 -15.35
C LYS A 112 0.52 4.22 -14.32
N ARG A 113 1.79 4.20 -14.71
CA ARG A 113 2.92 4.48 -13.82
C ARG A 113 3.93 5.34 -14.54
N ARG A 114 4.42 6.37 -13.86
CA ARG A 114 5.51 7.25 -14.31
C ARG A 114 6.38 7.65 -13.13
N LEU A 115 7.68 7.76 -13.35
CA LEU A 115 8.61 8.32 -12.38
C LEU A 115 9.15 9.64 -12.94
N ASP A 116 8.98 10.71 -12.17
CA ASP A 116 9.67 11.98 -12.39
C ASP A 116 10.82 12.11 -11.39
N GLY A 117 12.01 12.48 -11.87
CA GLY A 117 13.22 12.52 -11.04
C GLY A 117 13.93 11.16 -10.98
N SER A 118 14.62 10.87 -9.86
CA SER A 118 15.41 9.65 -9.73
C SER A 118 15.52 9.16 -8.28
N TYR A 119 15.61 7.84 -8.12
CA TYR A 119 15.90 7.17 -6.85
C TYR A 119 17.39 7.00 -6.56
N ASP A 120 18.31 7.48 -7.41
CA ASP A 120 19.75 7.19 -7.26
C ASP A 120 20.33 7.63 -5.90
N ALA A 121 19.80 8.72 -5.33
CA ALA A 121 20.20 9.23 -4.02
C ALA A 121 19.29 8.75 -2.87
N MET A 122 18.34 7.83 -3.13
CA MET A 122 17.41 7.33 -2.13
C MET A 122 18.18 6.53 -1.06
N PRO A 123 18.15 6.97 0.21
CA PRO A 123 18.87 6.29 1.29
C PRO A 123 18.09 5.07 1.81
N LEU A 124 16.87 4.82 1.35
CA LEU A 124 16.05 3.69 1.74
C LEU A 124 16.05 2.60 0.66
N ASP A 125 16.09 1.35 1.10
CA ASP A 125 15.69 0.22 0.25
C ASP A 125 14.15 0.21 0.18
N LEU A 126 13.60 0.62 -0.97
CA LEU A 126 12.16 0.72 -1.16
C LEU A 126 11.46 -0.64 -1.17
N SER A 127 12.14 -1.71 -1.58
CA SER A 127 11.60 -3.07 -1.53
C SER A 127 11.50 -3.55 -0.09
N ALA A 128 12.54 -3.32 0.71
CA ALA A 128 12.51 -3.64 2.14
C ALA A 128 11.44 -2.83 2.90
N LEU A 129 11.25 -1.55 2.54
CA LEU A 129 10.19 -0.72 3.13
C LEU A 129 8.80 -1.22 2.75
N HIS A 130 8.60 -1.57 1.48
CA HIS A 130 7.35 -2.15 0.99
C HIS A 130 7.00 -3.44 1.73
N ASP A 131 7.94 -4.38 1.84
CA ASP A 131 7.72 -5.65 2.52
C ASP A 131 7.42 -5.47 4.01
N ALA A 132 8.13 -4.57 4.70
CA ALA A 132 7.85 -4.24 6.08
C ALA A 132 6.44 -3.65 6.26
N MET A 133 6.01 -2.78 5.34
CA MET A 133 4.67 -2.21 5.33
C MET A 133 3.59 -3.26 5.02
N LEU A 134 3.82 -4.16 4.08
CA LEU A 134 2.92 -5.27 3.77
C LEU A 134 2.74 -6.18 4.99
N GLU A 135 3.83 -6.56 5.66
CA GLU A 135 3.78 -7.36 6.90
C GLU A 135 3.01 -6.63 8.01
N ARG A 136 3.26 -5.34 8.19
CA ARG A 136 2.61 -4.55 9.24
C ARG A 136 1.12 -4.31 8.98
N THR A 137 0.74 -4.10 7.72
CA THR A 137 -0.65 -3.81 7.34
C THR A 137 -1.50 -5.06 7.17
N SER A 138 -0.90 -6.21 6.81
CA SER A 138 -1.59 -7.51 6.75
C SER A 138 -2.00 -8.06 8.12
N VAL A 139 -1.33 -7.66 9.21
CA VAL A 139 -1.65 -8.09 10.58
C VAL A 139 -2.67 -7.19 11.28
N ILE A 140 -2.75 -5.91 10.92
CA ILE A 140 -3.54 -4.91 11.65
C ILE A 140 -4.91 -4.64 10.99
N ILE A 141 -5.07 -4.93 9.69
CA ILE A 141 -6.34 -4.74 8.96
C ILE A 141 -6.57 -5.98 8.07
N PRO A 142 -7.45 -6.91 8.45
CA PRO A 142 -7.71 -8.09 7.63
C PRO A 142 -8.27 -7.64 6.28
N LEU A 143 -7.53 -7.94 5.21
CA LEU A 143 -8.14 -8.12 3.90
C LEU A 143 -9.18 -9.23 4.07
N GLY A 144 -10.44 -8.94 3.77
CA GLY A 144 -11.55 -9.84 3.98
C GLY A 144 -11.21 -11.24 3.54
N SER A 145 -11.54 -12.20 4.41
CA SER A 145 -11.56 -13.60 4.02
C SER A 145 -12.36 -13.73 2.72
N PRO A 146 -11.92 -14.54 1.74
CA PRO A 146 -12.72 -14.76 0.54
C PRO A 146 -14.13 -15.19 0.97
N PRO A 147 -15.18 -14.78 0.23
CA PRO A 147 -16.51 -15.29 0.51
C PRO A 147 -16.41 -16.81 0.49
N ARG A 148 -16.75 -17.46 1.61
CA ARG A 148 -17.03 -18.89 1.60
C ARG A 148 -18.05 -19.06 0.48
N ARG A 149 -17.68 -19.82 -0.56
CA ARG A 149 -18.61 -20.19 -1.62
C ARG A 149 -19.81 -20.81 -0.91
N ASN A 150 -20.94 -20.10 -0.93
CA ASN A 150 -22.24 -20.72 -0.69
C ASN A 150 -22.42 -21.75 -1.81
N GLY A 151 -22.13 -23.00 -1.50
CA GLY A 151 -22.09 -24.09 -2.48
C GLY A 151 -21.76 -25.46 -1.90
N GLU A 152 -21.81 -25.64 -0.58
CA GLU A 152 -22.07 -26.94 0.01
C GLU A 152 -23.25 -26.77 0.97
N GLU A 153 -24.43 -27.00 0.41
CA GLU A 153 -25.62 -27.41 1.13
C GLU A 153 -25.25 -28.57 2.06
N ALA A 154 -25.07 -28.31 3.35
CA ALA A 154 -25.43 -29.32 4.33
C ALA A 154 -26.95 -29.31 4.39
N LEU A 155 -27.54 -30.23 3.63
CA LEU A 155 -28.97 -30.48 3.52
C LEU A 155 -29.68 -30.34 4.88
N HIS A 156 -30.80 -29.61 4.86
CA HIS A 156 -31.89 -29.91 5.77
C HIS A 156 -32.36 -31.35 5.54
N ALA A 157 -32.42 -32.12 6.60
CA ALA A 157 -33.37 -33.21 6.73
C ALA A 157 -33.81 -33.31 8.19
N ASP A 158 -34.58 -32.31 8.63
CA ASP A 158 -35.68 -32.62 9.54
C ASP A 158 -36.73 -33.36 8.69
N ALA A 159 -36.78 -34.68 8.83
CA ALA A 159 -37.90 -35.48 8.39
C ALA A 159 -38.44 -36.22 9.61
N ASP A 160 -39.46 -35.62 10.20
CA ASP A 160 -40.33 -36.23 11.19
C ASP A 160 -41.22 -37.30 10.52
N GLY A 161 -41.38 -38.45 11.20
CA GLY A 161 -42.52 -39.36 11.08
C GLY A 161 -42.60 -40.37 9.93
N ALA A 162 -42.40 -41.67 10.23
CA ALA A 162 -43.42 -42.73 10.11
C ALA A 162 -42.85 -44.15 10.24
N VAL A 163 -43.57 -44.98 11.00
CA VAL A 163 -43.37 -46.42 11.30
C VAL A 163 -43.53 -47.30 10.04
N PRO A 164 -42.92 -48.50 10.00
CA PRO A 164 -43.75 -49.70 9.81
C PRO A 164 -43.34 -50.90 10.70
N ASP A 165 -44.35 -51.73 10.98
CA ASP A 165 -44.35 -53.04 11.66
C ASP A 165 -43.22 -54.02 11.25
N ALA A 166 -42.70 -54.75 12.24
CA ALA A 166 -42.59 -56.22 12.26
C ALA A 166 -42.17 -56.70 13.67
#